data_AF-A0A2V5XT74-F1
#
_entry.id   AF-A0A2V5XT74-F1
#
_cell.length_a   1.000
_cell.length_b   1.000
_cell.length_c   1.000
_cell.angle_alpha   90.00
_cell.angle_beta   90.00
_cell.angle_gamma   90.00
#
_symmetry.space_group_name_H-M   'P 1'
#
loop_
_entity.id
_entity.type
_entity.pdbx_description
1 polymer ?
#
loop_
_entity_poly.entity_id
_entity_poly.type
_entity_poly.pdbx_seq_one_letter_code
_entity_poly.pdbx_strand_id
1 'polypeptide(L)' 'RLHETEVMEAWGKIVGEFIATHSAPVALREGVLYVRVLQPALHYELEQISKAEILRKLKQRFGGRAIRDVRFRVG' A
#
# COMPACT_ATOMS: atom_id res chain seq x y z
N ARG A 1 -0.19 13.18 13.90
CA ARG A 1 0.37 13.27 12.53
C ARG A 1 0.86 11.87 12.19
N LEU A 2 0.43 11.27 11.08
CA LEU A 2 0.90 9.92 10.72
C LEU A 2 2.36 10.01 10.28
N HIS A 3 3.23 9.22 10.88
CA HIS A 3 4.61 9.13 10.44
C HIS A 3 4.70 8.15 9.27
N GLU A 4 5.41 8.56 8.23
CA GLU A 4 5.63 7.73 7.04
C GLU A 4 6.19 6.35 7.42
N THR A 5 7.18 6.32 8.32
CA THR A 5 7.82 5.09 8.83
C THR A 5 6.83 4.09 9.40
N GLU A 6 5.80 4.52 10.13
CA GLU A 6 4.79 3.63 10.71
C GLU A 6 3.98 2.90 9.62
N VAL A 7 3.72 3.56 8.50
CA VAL A 7 3.03 2.96 7.35
C VAL A 7 3.95 1.98 6.64
N MET A 8 5.22 2.33 6.48
CA MET A 8 6.23 1.45 5.88
C MET A 8 6.37 0.15 6.67
N GLU A 9 6.52 0.22 7.99
CA GLU A 9 6.69 -0.94 8.88
C GLU A 9 5.43 -1.82 8.96
N ALA A 10 4.25 -1.22 8.83
CA ALA A 10 2.99 -1.96 8.91
C ALA A 10 2.62 -2.69 7.61
N TRP A 11 3.25 -2.34 6.48
CA TRP A 11 2.87 -2.85 5.15
C TRP A 11 2.74 -4.36 5.13
N GLY A 12 3.78 -5.08 5.56
CA GLY A 12 3.78 -6.54 5.58
C GLY A 12 2.64 -7.16 6.37
N LYS A 13 2.22 -6.54 7.48
CA LYS A 13 1.09 -7.00 8.30
C LYS A 13 -0.27 -6.76 7.62
N ILE A 14 -0.35 -5.80 6.71
CA ILE A 14 -1.59 -5.43 6.01
C ILE A 14 -1.82 -6.34 4.79
N VAL A 15 -0.75 -6.57 4.02
CA VAL A 15 -0.83 -7.27 2.73
C VAL A 15 -0.42 -8.74 2.79
N GLY A 16 0.27 -9.16 3.85
CA GLY A 16 0.81 -10.50 3.98
C GLY A 16 2.14 -10.68 3.24
N GLU A 17 2.78 -11.82 3.50
CA GLU A 17 4.16 -12.11 3.11
C GLU A 17 4.40 -12.03 1.59
N PHE A 18 3.51 -12.63 0.79
CA PHE A 18 3.68 -12.67 -0.67
C PHE A 18 3.73 -11.26 -1.26
N ILE A 19 2.71 -10.43 -1.00
CA ILE A 19 2.66 -9.07 -1.53
C ILE A 19 3.81 -8.24 -0.95
N ALA A 20 4.16 -8.39 0.32
CA ALA A 20 5.26 -7.65 0.94
C ALA A 20 6.63 -8.00 0.37
N THR A 21 6.83 -9.24 -0.08
CA THR A 21 8.07 -9.69 -0.73
C THR A 21 8.20 -9.10 -2.13
N HIS A 22 7.08 -8.88 -2.81
CA HIS A 22 7.04 -8.41 -4.20
C HIS A 22 6.60 -6.95 -4.37
N SER A 23 6.44 -6.22 -3.28
CA SER A 23 6.08 -4.81 -3.29
C SER A 23 6.58 -4.08 -2.06
N ALA A 24 6.91 -2.80 -2.23
CA ALA A 24 7.37 -1.95 -1.13
C ALA A 24 6.71 -0.57 -1.23
N PRO A 25 6.14 -0.04 -0.13
CA PRO A 25 5.79 1.36 -0.07
C PRO A 25 7.06 2.21 -0.19
N VAL A 26 6.98 3.30 -0.97
CA VAL A 26 8.14 4.15 -1.30
C VAL A 26 7.91 5.62 -0.94
N ALA A 27 6.66 6.03 -0.78
CA ALA A 27 6.33 7.37 -0.33
C ALA A 27 4.91 7.44 0.24
N LEU A 28 4.69 8.28 1.25
CA LEU A 28 3.37 8.76 1.63
C LEU A 28 3.27 10.27 1.41
N ARG A 29 2.51 10.71 0.38
CA ARG A 29 2.38 12.13 0.04
C ARG A 29 0.93 12.51 -0.10
N GLU A 30 0.53 13.56 0.61
CA GLU A 30 -0.84 14.07 0.60
C GLU A 30 -1.89 12.96 0.85
N GLY A 31 -1.58 12.02 1.74
CA GLY A 31 -2.43 10.88 2.05
C GLY A 31 -2.56 9.83 0.93
N VAL A 32 -1.69 9.85 -0.08
CA VAL A 32 -1.58 8.77 -1.08
C VAL A 32 -0.35 7.94 -0.76
N LEU A 33 -0.55 6.64 -0.52
CA LEU A 33 0.55 5.69 -0.36
C LEU A 33 0.99 5.20 -1.73
N TYR A 34 2.23 5.48 -2.10
CA TYR A 34 2.84 4.99 -3.34
C TYR A 34 3.59 3.71 -3.06
N VAL A 35 3.30 2.68 -3.85
CA VAL A 35 3.87 1.34 -3.70
C VAL A 35 4.53 0.94 -5.01
N ARG A 36 5.81 0.61 -4.93
CA ARG A 36 6.54 -0.07 -6.00
C ARG A 36 6.18 -1.55 -5.99
N VAL A 37 5.96 -2.11 -7.17
CA VAL A 37 5.68 -3.53 -7.40
C VAL A 37 6.73 -4.09 -8.36
N LEU A 38 7.25 -5.29 -8.06
CA LEU A 38 8.35 -5.87 -8.83
C LEU A 38 7.92 -6.39 -10.20
N GLN A 39 6.69 -6.90 -10.34
CA GLN A 39 6.25 -7.64 -11.52
C GLN A 39 4.93 -7.07 -12.08
N PRO A 40 4.78 -6.95 -13.42
CA PRO A 40 3.55 -6.47 -14.03
C PRO A 40 2.30 -7.30 -13.68
N ALA A 41 2.43 -8.62 -13.56
CA ALA A 41 1.31 -9.50 -13.20
C ALA A 41 0.75 -9.16 -11.81
N LEU A 42 1.64 -8.98 -10.83
CA LEU A 42 1.24 -8.57 -9.49
C LEU A 42 0.67 -7.14 -9.49
N HIS A 43 1.22 -6.22 -10.27
CA HIS A 43 0.66 -4.88 -10.40
C HIS A 43 -0.80 -4.93 -10.88
N TYR A 44 -1.07 -5.73 -11.92
CA TYR A 44 -2.43 -5.92 -12.43
C TYR A 44 -3.36 -6.51 -11.37
N GLU A 45 -2.92 -7.57 -10.67
CA GLU A 45 -3.70 -8.19 -9.59
C GLU A 45 -4.02 -7.19 -8.47
N LEU A 46 -3.01 -6.43 -8.02
CA LEU A 46 -3.19 -5.43 -6.97
C LEU A 46 -4.17 -4.34 -7.41
N GLU A 47 -4.05 -3.83 -8.63
CA GLU A 47 -4.91 -2.76 -9.14
C GLU A 47 -6.35 -3.23 -9.36
N GLN A 48 -6.56 -4.43 -9.91
CA GLN A 48 -7.90 -4.92 -10.28
C GLN A 48 -8.63 -5.64 -9.14
N ILE A 49 -7.91 -6.34 -8.27
CA ILE A 49 -8.50 -7.26 -7.30
C ILE A 49 -8.30 -6.77 -5.87
N SER A 50 -7.06 -6.45 -5.49
CA SER A 50 -6.72 -6.23 -4.08
C SER A 50 -6.84 -4.77 -3.61
N LYS A 51 -6.87 -3.78 -4.51
CA LYS A 51 -6.75 -2.35 -4.19
C LYS A 51 -7.78 -1.88 -3.16
N ALA A 52 -9.06 -2.20 -3.39
CA ALA A 52 -10.15 -1.78 -2.51
C ALA A 52 -9.97 -2.31 -1.08
N GLU A 53 -9.59 -3.58 -0.96
CA GLU A 53 -9.37 -4.24 0.32
C GLU A 53 -8.13 -3.73 1.04
N ILE A 54 -7.01 -3.54 0.32
CA ILE A 54 -5.78 -2.96 0.87
C ILE A 54 -6.05 -1.54 1.37
N LEU A 55 -6.75 -0.72 0.59
CA LEU A 55 -7.12 0.64 0.99
C LEU A 55 -8.02 0.63 2.23
N ARG A 56 -8.98 -0.29 2.31
CA ARG A 56 -9.84 -0.46 3.49
C ARG A 56 -9.02 -0.77 4.74
N LYS A 57 -8.10 -1.74 4.67
CA LYS A 57 -7.21 -2.10 5.79
C LYS A 57 -6.31 -0.94 6.22
N LEU A 58 -5.74 -0.21 5.26
CA LEU A 58 -4.93 0.99 5.53
C LEU A 58 -5.74 2.06 6.26
N LYS A 59 -6.96 2.34 5.79
CA LYS A 59 -7.87 3.31 6.42
C LYS A 59 -8.31 2.88 7.82
N GLN A 60 -8.55 1.59 8.04
CA GLN A 60 -8.88 1.06 9.37
C GLN A 60 -7.72 1.21 10.35
N ARG A 61 -6.48 0.99 9.90
CA ARG A 61 -5.30 1.08 10.75
C ARG A 61 -4.88 2.52 11.06
N PHE A 62 -4.90 3.40 10.06
CA PHE A 62 -4.29 4.73 10.15
C PHE A 62 -5.29 5.90 10.11
N GLY A 63 -6.56 5.61 9.84
CA GLY A 63 -7.62 6.60 9.69
C GLY A 63 -7.78 7.10 8.25
N GLY A 64 -9.04 7.24 7.81
CA GLY A 64 -9.39 7.63 6.44
C GLY A 64 -8.94 9.02 6.00
N ARG A 65 -8.63 9.93 6.93
CA ARG A 65 -8.04 11.24 6.62
C ARG A 65 -6.53 11.16 6.39
N ALA A 66 -5.86 10.16 6.96
CA ALA A 66 -4.40 10.01 6.85
C ALA A 66 -4.01 9.20 5.60
N ILE A 67 -4.79 8.18 5.25
CA ILE A 67 -4.67 7.44 3.99
C ILE A 67 -5.96 7.61 3.18
N ARG A 68 -5.88 8.35 2.08
CA ARG A 68 -6.98 8.60 1.13
C ARG A 68 -7.01 7.58 0.00
N ASP A 69 -5.83 7.19 -0.50
CA ASP A 69 -5.65 6.33 -1.67
C ASP A 69 -4.33 5.52 -1.59
N VAL A 70 -4.22 4.48 -2.41
CA VAL A 70 -3.02 3.68 -2.63
C VAL A 70 -2.76 3.55 -4.13
N ARG A 71 -1.53 3.76 -4.57
CA ARG A 71 -1.15 3.71 -5.99
C ARG A 71 0.02 2.78 -6.22
N PHE A 72 -0.16 1.86 -7.16
CA PHE A 72 0.84 0.87 -7.54
C PHE A 72 1.55 1.30 -8.82
N ARG A 73 2.87 1.11 -8.87
CA ARG A 73 3.67 1.27 -10.08
C ARG A 73 4.65 0.11 -10.21
N VAL A 74 4.96 -0.29 -11.44
CA VAL A 74 6.02 -1.26 -11.72
C VAL A 74 7.38 -0.55 -11.70
N GLY A 75 8.40 -1.17 -11.08
CA GLY A 75 9.79 -0.71 -11.07
C GLY A 75 10.25 -0.01 -9.81
#